data_AF-A0A530GUL9-F1
#
_entry.id   AF-A0A530GUL9-F1
#
_cell.length_a   1.000
_cell.length_b   1.000
_cell.length_c   1.000
_cell.angle_alpha   90.00
_cell.angle_beta   90.00
_cell.angle_gamma   90.00
#
_symmetry.space_group_name_H-M   'P 1'
#
loop_
_entity.id
_entity.type
_entity.pdbx_description
1 polymer ?
#
loop_
_entity_poly.entity_id
_entity_poly.type
_entity_poly.pdbx_seq_one_letter_code
_entity_poly.pdbx_strand_id
1 'polypeptide(L)'
;DFAAVNGRLLQLLEAEDCRIDLVLACGYHSSGTGVLAVGDHPMRKPNPGMLLRARDLLDLDMGRSIIIGDKADDMEAGRRAGLRDGWHVGSRSNRKSGDAAFVTHKLITGNDHRRLCDLIAGLGKA
;
A
#
# COMPACT_ATOMS: atom_id res chain seq x y z
N ASP A 1 9.90 16.08 -11.38
CA ASP A 1 10.13 16.35 -9.94
C ASP A 1 9.03 15.65 -9.14
N PHE A 2 9.40 14.77 -8.20
CA PHE A 2 8.44 14.04 -7.36
C PHE A 2 7.65 14.98 -6.45
N ALA A 3 8.30 15.99 -5.87
CA ALA A 3 7.68 16.87 -4.89
C ALA A 3 6.53 17.68 -5.50
N ALA A 4 6.76 18.26 -6.70
CA ALA A 4 5.72 19.00 -7.42
C ALA A 4 4.50 18.14 -7.78
N VAL A 5 4.72 16.91 -8.26
CA VAL A 5 3.63 15.99 -8.63
C VAL A 5 2.86 15.56 -7.39
N ASN A 6 3.56 15.16 -6.32
CA ASN A 6 2.93 14.76 -5.08
C ASN A 6 2.16 15.92 -4.43
N GLY A 7 2.73 17.13 -4.43
CA GLY A 7 2.05 18.33 -3.93
C GLY A 7 0.75 18.62 -4.67
N ARG A 8 0.75 18.51 -6.00
CA ARG A 8 -0.48 18.68 -6.79
C ARG A 8 -1.50 17.58 -6.52
N LEU A 9 -1.08 16.33 -6.37
CA LEU A 9 -1.96 15.21 -6.05
C LEU A 9 -2.66 15.44 -4.70
N LEU A 10 -1.91 15.84 -3.67
CA LEU A 10 -2.47 16.10 -2.35
C LEU A 10 -3.50 17.23 -2.37
N GLN A 11 -3.23 18.33 -3.10
CA GLN A 11 -4.19 19.42 -3.28
C GLN A 11 -5.49 18.97 -3.95
N LEU A 12 -5.40 18.08 -4.94
CA LEU A 12 -6.57 17.57 -5.65
C LEU A 12 -7.41 16.66 -4.74
N LEU A 13 -6.78 15.83 -3.91
CA LEU A 13 -7.48 14.98 -2.95
C LEU A 13 -8.13 15.83 -1.84
N GLU A 14 -7.43 16.84 -1.33
CA GLU A 14 -7.96 17.73 -0.29
C GLU A 14 -9.20 18.52 -0.79
N ALA A 15 -9.23 18.92 -2.06
CA ALA A 15 -10.40 19.55 -2.66
C ALA A 15 -11.65 18.64 -2.70
N GLU A 16 -11.46 17.32 -2.60
CA GLU A 16 -12.50 16.29 -2.52
C GLU A 16 -12.71 15.78 -1.07
N ASP A 17 -12.23 16.53 -0.08
CA ASP A 17 -12.27 16.17 1.35
C ASP A 17 -11.58 14.82 1.67
N CYS A 18 -10.62 14.42 0.82
CA CYS A 18 -9.81 13.22 0.98
C CYS A 18 -8.42 13.61 1.53
N ARG A 19 -8.17 13.36 2.82
CA ARG A 19 -6.87 13.64 3.44
C ARG A 19 -5.92 12.44 3.37
N ILE A 20 -4.64 12.71 3.18
CA ILE A 20 -3.54 11.74 3.30
C ILE A 20 -2.67 12.14 4.49
N ASP A 21 -2.55 11.26 5.49
CA ASP A 21 -1.80 11.57 6.71
C ASP A 21 -0.28 11.42 6.57
N LEU A 22 0.19 10.59 5.63
CA LEU A 22 1.63 10.36 5.39
C LEU A 22 1.92 9.94 3.94
N VAL A 23 2.98 10.51 3.36
CA VAL A 23 3.55 10.08 2.08
C VAL A 23 4.99 9.61 2.31
N LEU A 24 5.27 8.37 1.88
CA LEU A 24 6.63 7.82 1.82
C LEU A 24 6.93 7.39 0.38
N ALA A 25 8.13 7.72 -0.10
CA ALA A 25 8.57 7.36 -1.43
C ALA A 25 10.02 6.87 -1.43
N CYS A 26 10.32 5.90 -2.30
CA CYS A 26 11.66 5.35 -2.48
C CYS A 26 12.19 5.71 -3.87
N GLY A 27 13.25 6.52 -3.93
CA GLY A 27 13.94 6.89 -5.17
C GLY A 27 14.97 5.86 -5.66
N TYR A 28 15.33 4.88 -4.83
CA TYR A 28 16.30 3.85 -5.18
C TYR A 28 15.72 2.82 -6.14
N HIS A 29 16.50 2.41 -7.14
CA HIS A 29 16.13 1.39 -8.13
C HIS A 29 17.38 0.72 -8.73
N SER A 30 17.30 -0.55 -9.12
CA SER A 30 18.41 -1.23 -9.83
C SER A 30 18.80 -0.53 -11.14
N SER A 31 17.81 -0.01 -11.85
CA SER A 31 17.98 0.82 -13.06
C SER A 31 18.10 2.32 -12.78
N GLY A 32 18.36 2.71 -11.53
CA GLY A 32 18.62 4.10 -11.16
C GLY A 32 19.96 4.59 -11.70
N THR A 33 20.26 5.86 -11.50
CA THR A 33 21.55 6.47 -11.88
C THR A 33 22.34 6.90 -10.66
N GLY A 34 23.66 6.76 -10.70
CA GLY A 34 24.57 7.17 -9.62
C GLY A 34 24.20 6.53 -8.27
N VAL A 35 24.09 7.37 -7.24
CA VAL A 35 23.79 6.94 -5.86
C VAL A 35 22.41 6.32 -5.67
N LEU A 36 21.50 6.49 -6.65
CA LEU A 36 20.16 5.92 -6.62
C LEU A 36 20.08 4.52 -7.24
N ALA A 37 21.16 4.04 -7.86
CA ALA A 37 21.26 2.74 -8.53
C ALA A 37 21.39 1.56 -7.53
N VAL A 38 20.43 1.42 -6.59
CA VAL A 38 20.43 0.37 -5.56
C VAL A 38 19.28 -0.60 -5.84
N GLY A 39 19.62 -1.87 -6.08
CA GLY A 39 18.67 -2.88 -6.54
C GLY A 39 17.68 -3.40 -5.50
N ASP A 40 18.17 -3.72 -4.29
CA ASP A 40 17.38 -4.32 -3.21
C ASP A 40 17.27 -3.38 -2.00
N HIS A 41 16.95 -2.11 -2.25
CA HIS A 41 16.85 -1.14 -1.17
C HIS A 41 15.69 -1.50 -0.22
N PRO A 42 15.87 -1.48 1.13
CA PRO A 42 14.83 -1.89 2.07
C PRO A 42 13.50 -1.12 1.97
N MET A 43 13.57 0.12 1.48
CA MET A 43 12.38 0.97 1.27
C MET A 43 11.69 0.73 -0.08
N ARG A 44 12.28 -0.06 -0.98
CA ARG A 44 11.68 -0.37 -2.28
C ARG A 44 10.86 -1.66 -2.18
N LYS A 45 9.56 -1.55 -2.46
CA LYS A 45 8.69 -2.73 -2.66
C LYS A 45 9.34 -3.69 -3.67
N PRO A 46 9.35 -5.02 -3.41
CA PRO A 46 8.52 -5.74 -2.45
C PRO A 46 9.01 -5.71 -0.99
N ASN A 47 10.09 -5.00 -0.66
CA ASN A 47 10.51 -4.86 0.73
C ASN A 47 9.51 -4.00 1.55
N PRO A 48 9.28 -4.34 2.83
CA PRO A 48 8.24 -3.71 3.64
C PRO A 48 8.66 -2.38 4.27
N GLY A 49 9.86 -1.86 3.98
CA GLY A 49 10.45 -0.76 4.75
C GLY A 49 9.59 0.50 4.84
N MET A 50 8.90 0.88 3.75
CA MET A 50 7.98 2.02 3.80
C MET A 50 6.79 1.77 4.72
N LEU A 51 6.22 0.55 4.74
CA LEU A 51 5.09 0.22 5.60
C LEU A 51 5.51 0.18 7.08
N LEU A 52 6.67 -0.42 7.37
CA LEU A 52 7.22 -0.45 8.73
C LEU A 52 7.58 0.96 9.22
N ARG A 53 8.09 1.82 8.34
CA ARG A 53 8.34 3.22 8.69
C ARG A 53 7.05 3.98 8.96
N ALA A 54 5.99 3.75 8.19
CA ALA A 54 4.68 4.35 8.43
C ALA A 54 4.10 3.89 9.78
N ARG A 55 4.21 2.61 10.10
CA ARG A 55 3.86 2.04 11.42
C ARG A 55 4.53 2.82 12.55
N ASP A 56 5.84 3.01 12.48
CA ASP A 56 6.59 3.65 13.57
C ASP A 56 6.27 5.14 13.70
N LEU A 57 5.96 5.82 12.59
CA LEU A 57 5.65 7.26 12.59
C LEU A 57 4.22 7.56 13.06
N LEU A 58 3.28 6.65 12.82
CA LEU A 58 1.85 6.86 13.07
C LEU A 58 1.26 5.90 14.12
N ASP A 59 2.08 5.05 14.73
CA ASP A 59 1.69 4.03 15.71
C ASP A 59 0.57 3.10 15.21
N LEU A 60 0.77 2.52 14.01
CA LEU A 60 -0.26 1.73 13.33
C LEU A 60 -0.31 0.26 13.81
N ASP A 61 -1.52 -0.29 13.95
CA ASP A 61 -1.72 -1.74 14.09
C ASP A 61 -1.65 -2.42 12.72
N MET A 62 -0.53 -3.11 12.45
CA MET A 62 -0.30 -3.83 11.20
C MET A 62 -1.30 -4.97 10.97
N GLY A 63 -1.77 -5.61 12.04
CA GLY A 63 -2.71 -6.73 11.94
C GLY A 63 -4.13 -6.29 11.55
N ARG A 64 -4.46 -5.01 11.77
CA ARG A 64 -5.72 -4.37 11.32
C ARG A 64 -5.56 -3.54 10.05
N SER A 65 -4.31 -3.27 9.65
CA SER A 65 -4.01 -2.51 8.44
C SER A 65 -4.25 -3.33 7.17
N ILE A 66 -4.59 -2.63 6.09
CA ILE A 66 -4.78 -3.23 4.76
C ILE A 66 -3.91 -2.51 3.74
N ILE A 67 -3.56 -3.19 2.65
CA ILE A 67 -2.85 -2.60 1.52
C ILE A 67 -3.69 -2.64 0.26
N ILE A 68 -3.64 -1.59 -0.55
CA ILE A 68 -4.30 -1.53 -1.86
C ILE A 68 -3.22 -1.18 -2.88
N GLY A 69 -3.15 -1.92 -3.99
CA GLY A 69 -2.14 -1.71 -5.02
C GLY A 69 -2.40 -2.50 -6.29
N ASP A 70 -1.79 -2.10 -7.41
CA ASP A 70 -1.97 -2.72 -8.72
C ASP A 70 -0.87 -3.74 -9.07
N LYS A 71 0.21 -3.81 -8.27
CA LYS A 71 1.35 -4.67 -8.53
C LYS A 71 1.47 -5.78 -7.50
N ALA A 72 2.03 -6.90 -7.94
CA ALA A 72 2.38 -8.01 -7.05
C ALA A 72 3.33 -7.58 -5.93
N ASP A 73 4.24 -6.64 -6.21
CA ASP A 73 5.18 -6.09 -5.22
C ASP A 73 4.47 -5.37 -4.06
N ASP A 74 3.28 -4.80 -4.30
CA ASP A 74 2.47 -4.20 -3.24
C ASP A 74 1.97 -5.26 -2.26
N MET A 75 1.42 -6.34 -2.81
CA MET A 75 0.89 -7.45 -2.02
C MET A 75 1.99 -8.14 -1.23
N GLU A 76 3.16 -8.34 -1.85
CA GLU A 76 4.30 -8.95 -1.17
C GLU A 76 4.86 -8.04 -0.07
N ALA A 77 4.91 -6.71 -0.30
CA ALA A 77 5.31 -5.77 0.75
C ALA A 77 4.33 -5.80 1.93
N GLY A 78 3.02 -5.81 1.69
CA GLY A 78 2.00 -5.93 2.74
C GLY A 78 2.15 -7.23 3.53
N ARG A 79 2.30 -8.36 2.84
CA ARG A 79 2.55 -9.67 3.46
C ARG A 79 3.79 -9.66 4.34
N ARG A 80 4.93 -9.18 3.83
CA ARG A 80 6.20 -9.09 4.58
C ARG A 80 6.11 -8.14 5.77
N ALA A 81 5.26 -7.13 5.71
CA ALA A 81 5.03 -6.18 6.79
C ALA A 81 4.08 -6.71 7.88
N GLY A 82 3.49 -7.91 7.70
CA GLY A 82 2.59 -8.52 8.68
C GLY A 82 1.14 -8.08 8.56
N LEU A 83 0.73 -7.50 7.43
CA LEU A 83 -0.69 -7.24 7.15
C LEU A 83 -1.44 -8.56 6.95
N ARG A 84 -2.76 -8.50 7.11
CA ARG A 84 -3.66 -9.65 6.88
C ARG A 84 -4.38 -9.59 5.54
N ASP A 85 -4.70 -8.38 5.08
CA ASP A 85 -5.49 -8.19 3.86
C ASP A 85 -4.80 -7.24 2.87
N GLY A 86 -4.82 -7.66 1.61
CA GLY A 86 -4.41 -6.86 0.47
C GLY A 86 -5.48 -6.84 -0.61
N TRP A 87 -5.63 -5.72 -1.30
CA TRP A 87 -6.60 -5.55 -2.39
C TRP A 87 -5.85 -5.22 -3.67
N HIS A 88 -5.84 -6.18 -4.60
CA HIS A 88 -5.12 -6.05 -5.86
C HIS A 88 -6.02 -5.46 -6.95
N VAL A 89 -5.73 -4.21 -7.29
CA VAL A 89 -6.41 -3.48 -8.36
C VAL A 89 -6.17 -4.22 -9.68
N GLY A 90 -7.23 -4.45 -10.45
CA GLY A 90 -7.12 -5.11 -11.76
C GLY A 90 -6.89 -6.64 -11.71
N SER A 91 -6.74 -7.26 -10.53
CA SER A 91 -6.69 -8.73 -10.42
C SER A 91 -8.06 -9.34 -10.62
N ARG A 92 -8.16 -10.44 -11.39
CA ARG A 92 -9.44 -11.14 -11.64
C ARG A 92 -9.79 -12.17 -10.58
N SER A 93 -8.85 -12.52 -9.70
CA SER A 93 -9.02 -13.57 -8.70
C SER A 93 -8.48 -13.15 -7.33
N ASN A 94 -9.12 -13.70 -6.30
CA ASN A 94 -8.57 -13.70 -4.96
C ASN A 94 -7.46 -14.75 -4.87
N ARG A 95 -6.45 -14.49 -4.04
CA ARG A 95 -5.35 -15.41 -3.78
C ARG A 95 -5.06 -15.43 -2.28
N LYS A 96 -4.85 -16.63 -1.75
CA LYS A 96 -4.36 -16.81 -0.38
C LYS A 96 -2.87 -17.12 -0.46
N SER A 97 -2.05 -16.46 0.36
CA SER A 97 -0.64 -16.82 0.46
C SER A 97 -0.49 -18.23 1.05
N GLY A 98 0.61 -18.92 0.72
CA GLY A 98 0.89 -20.30 1.15
C GLY A 98 0.83 -20.50 2.68
N ASP A 99 1.17 -19.46 3.43
CA ASP A 99 1.23 -19.49 4.90
C ASP A 99 -0.10 -19.06 5.56
N ALA A 100 -1.16 -18.90 4.75
CA ALA A 100 -2.53 -18.58 5.14
C ALA A 100 -2.80 -17.28 5.92
N ALA A 101 -1.78 -16.54 6.35
CA ALA A 101 -1.91 -15.31 7.15
C ALA A 101 -2.28 -14.06 6.35
N PHE A 102 -1.99 -14.04 5.04
CA PHE A 102 -2.28 -12.91 4.15
C PHE A 102 -3.21 -13.32 3.01
N VAL A 103 -4.29 -12.56 2.83
CA VAL A 103 -5.29 -12.76 1.78
C VAL A 103 -5.25 -11.58 0.82
N THR A 104 -5.10 -11.89 -0.46
CA THR A 104 -5.26 -10.93 -1.54
C THR A 104 -6.65 -11.05 -2.14
N HIS A 105 -7.41 -9.95 -2.07
CA HIS A 105 -8.72 -9.79 -2.68
C HIS A 105 -8.59 -9.10 -4.02
N LYS A 106 -9.47 -9.45 -4.96
CA LYS A 106 -9.61 -8.72 -6.22
C LYS A 106 -10.26 -7.36 -6.00
N LEU A 107 -9.89 -6.36 -6.79
CA LEU A 107 -10.57 -5.07 -6.86
C LEU A 107 -10.73 -4.66 -8.33
N ILE A 108 -11.89 -4.98 -8.92
CA ILE A 108 -12.24 -4.64 -10.31
C ILE A 108 -13.64 -4.05 -10.43
N THR A 109 -14.60 -4.70 -9.77
CA THR A 109 -16.02 -4.39 -9.96
C THR A 109 -16.53 -3.44 -8.89
N GLY A 110 -17.65 -2.76 -9.15
CA GLY A 110 -18.32 -1.92 -8.15
C GLY A 110 -18.70 -2.68 -6.88
N ASN A 111 -18.97 -3.98 -6.98
CA ASN A 111 -19.20 -4.82 -5.81
C ASN A 111 -17.91 -5.07 -5.00
N ASP A 112 -16.77 -5.21 -5.66
CA ASP A 112 -15.48 -5.33 -4.97
C ASP A 112 -15.15 -4.02 -4.23
N HIS A 113 -15.38 -2.86 -4.87
CA HIS A 113 -15.22 -1.54 -4.24
C HIS A 113 -16.12 -1.37 -3.01
N ARG A 114 -17.39 -1.77 -3.09
CA ARG A 114 -18.31 -1.70 -1.95
C ARG A 114 -17.80 -2.52 -0.77
N ARG A 115 -17.33 -3.74 -1.02
CA ARG A 115 -16.77 -4.61 0.04
C ARG A 115 -15.54 -4.01 0.70
N LEU A 116 -14.67 -3.38 -0.08
CA LEU A 116 -13.52 -2.64 0.45
C LEU A 116 -13.98 -1.48 1.35
N CYS A 117 -14.95 -0.68 0.91
CA CYS A 117 -15.50 0.42 1.71
C CYS A 117 -16.14 -0.09 3.01
N ASP A 118 -16.92 -1.17 2.95
CA ASP A 118 -17.56 -1.77 4.13
C ASP A 118 -16.49 -2.26 5.14
N LEU A 119 -15.41 -2.87 4.64
CA LEU A 119 -14.27 -3.28 5.47
C LEU A 119 -13.62 -2.08 6.17
N ILE A 120 -13.29 -1.03 5.42
CA ILE A 120 -12.68 0.19 5.97
C ILE A 120 -13.59 0.85 7.01
N ALA A 121 -14.89 0.95 6.73
CA ALA A 121 -15.88 1.49 7.67
C ALA A 121 -15.98 0.64 8.95
N GLY A 122 -15.74 -0.68 8.86
CA GLY A 122 -15.66 -1.58 10.01
C GLY A 122 -14.41 -1.33 10.86
N LEU A 123 -13.27 -1.01 10.25
CA LEU A 123 -12.02 -0.73 10.97
C LEU A 123 -12.11 0.51 11.86
N GLY A 124 -12.90 1.51 11.49
CA GLY A 124 -13.07 2.74 12.29
C GLY A 124 -13.98 2.63 13.51
N LYS A 125 -14.67 1.49 13.71
CA LYS A 125 -15.64 1.30 14.81
C LYS A 125 -15.07 0.59 16.04
N ALA A 126 -13.78 0.24 16.03
CA ALA A 126 -13.13 -0.61 17.03
C ALA A 126 -11.90 0.03 17.64
#